data_AF-A0A1F4A1P0-F1
#
_entry.id   AF-A0A1F4A1P0-F1
#
_cell.length_a   1.000
_cell.length_b   1.000
_cell.length_c   1.000
_cell.angle_alpha   90.00
_cell.angle_beta   90.00
_cell.angle_gamma   90.00
#
_symmetry.space_group_name_H-M   'P 1'
#
loop_
_entity.id
_entity.type
_entity.pdbx_description
1 polymer ?
#
loop_
_entity_poly.entity_id
_entity_poly.type
_entity_poly.pdbx_seq_one_letter_code
_entity_poly.pdbx_strand_id
1 'polypeptide(L)'
;MRENVRNAATQAANPVDEDRFRLRNFIELLEREGELEIHDEPLDLVDVAKHLDTNPKAVLFRNAGGAGSELVGNVVGARRRLALGFGVAEKDLLAEVLRRLKSPIAPVEASTSKAPVHQVVLTGEAADFTRLPVHLQHTRDGGPYISASIDITESADKKQRNVGYRRLMLRGRREAGVDLTAPSDLRAMYADFVARGERMPVAFVVGSHPADSFAAVSMSPVTDEVALIGAMRGAPVPLVRCTAIDAMVPADAEVVLEGYVDERGWRDPEGPYGEFLGYYGMVKTNPVFHLTAITMRRDALFQTATIGGRYLGRTDTAQLCALRTEATAWTALETAVREPLAVYCTPSCGGMFNLRVSLRQRYPGEARNAIAAVLGSTADVKHVFVV
;
A
#
# COMPACT_ATOMS: atom_id res chain seq x y z
N MET A 1 -25.05 -39.92 -29.33
CA MET A 1 -24.28 -38.66 -29.31
C MET A 1 -25.02 -37.57 -28.53
N ARG A 2 -25.44 -37.87 -27.29
CA ARG A 2 -26.09 -36.94 -26.34
C ARG A 2 -25.86 -37.48 -24.92
N GLU A 3 -24.61 -37.48 -24.49
CA GLU A 3 -24.20 -37.84 -23.13
C GLU A 3 -22.78 -37.31 -22.95
N ASN A 4 -22.63 -35.99 -22.77
CA ASN A 4 -21.35 -35.36 -22.37
C ASN A 4 -21.51 -33.90 -21.89
N VAL A 5 -22.70 -33.49 -21.42
CA VAL A 5 -22.95 -32.10 -20.94
C VAL A 5 -23.30 -32.05 -19.45
N ARG A 6 -22.95 -33.08 -18.66
CA ARG A 6 -23.13 -33.07 -17.21
C ARG A 6 -21.92 -33.68 -16.51
N ASN A 7 -20.82 -32.93 -16.46
CA ASN A 7 -19.76 -33.12 -15.47
C ASN A 7 -18.89 -31.87 -15.30
N ALA A 8 -19.53 -30.70 -15.24
CA ALA A 8 -18.93 -29.47 -14.74
C ALA A 8 -19.69 -29.05 -13.47
N ALA A 9 -19.68 -29.92 -12.46
CA ALA A 9 -20.13 -29.60 -11.12
C ALA A 9 -18.98 -29.87 -10.16
N THR A 10 -18.56 -28.80 -9.47
CA THR A 10 -17.76 -28.82 -8.24
C THR A 10 -16.38 -29.47 -8.34
N GLN A 11 -15.43 -28.78 -8.97
CA GLN A 11 -14.12 -28.67 -8.31
C GLN A 11 -14.36 -27.80 -7.08
N ALA A 12 -14.38 -28.42 -5.90
CA ALA A 12 -14.27 -27.67 -4.66
C ALA A 12 -12.99 -26.83 -4.77
N ALA A 13 -13.13 -25.51 -4.88
CA ALA A 13 -12.00 -24.61 -4.74
C ALA A 13 -11.31 -24.96 -3.43
N ASN A 14 -10.00 -25.21 -3.44
CA ASN A 14 -9.25 -25.34 -2.20
C ASN A 14 -9.64 -24.14 -1.31
N PRO A 15 -9.95 -24.37 -0.02
CA PRO A 15 -10.29 -23.27 0.87
C PRO A 15 -9.17 -22.24 0.82
N VAL A 16 -9.54 -20.97 0.62
CA VAL A 16 -8.55 -19.89 0.60
C VAL A 16 -7.89 -19.84 1.97
N ASP A 17 -6.57 -19.93 2.00
CA ASP A 17 -5.79 -19.76 3.22
C ASP A 17 -5.73 -18.26 3.56
N GLU A 18 -6.64 -17.84 4.44
CA GLU A 18 -6.78 -16.47 4.91
C GLU A 18 -5.66 -16.04 5.89
N ASP A 19 -4.69 -16.91 6.18
CA ASP A 19 -3.50 -16.54 6.98
C ASP A 19 -2.23 -16.46 6.12
N ARG A 20 -2.20 -17.04 4.92
CA ARG A 20 -1.01 -17.05 4.05
C ARG A 20 -0.38 -15.67 3.81
N PHE A 21 -1.20 -14.64 3.62
CA PHE A 21 -0.75 -13.27 3.38
C PHE A 21 -0.99 -12.35 4.58
N ARG A 22 -1.13 -12.91 5.78
CA ARG A 22 -1.29 -12.13 7.01
C ARG A 22 0.00 -11.37 7.34
N LEU A 23 -0.12 -10.09 7.71
CA LEU A 23 1.03 -9.27 8.12
C LEU A 23 1.81 -9.93 9.27
N ARG A 24 1.10 -10.45 10.28
CA ARG A 24 1.74 -11.12 11.44
C ARG A 24 2.69 -12.26 11.03
N ASN A 25 2.29 -13.11 10.07
CA ASN A 25 3.15 -14.19 9.57
C ASN A 25 4.40 -13.65 8.87
N PHE A 26 4.29 -12.52 8.19
CA PHE A 26 5.44 -11.84 7.61
C PHE A 26 6.37 -11.26 8.68
N ILE A 27 5.83 -10.71 9.77
CA ILE A 27 6.65 -10.20 10.89
C ILE A 27 7.43 -11.34 11.58
N GLU A 28 6.82 -12.51 11.76
CA GLU A 28 7.53 -13.70 12.24
C GLU A 28 8.66 -14.15 11.29
N LEU A 29 8.44 -14.02 9.97
CA LEU A 29 9.50 -14.27 9.00
C LEU A 29 10.65 -13.26 9.17
N LEU A 30 10.35 -11.98 9.37
CA LEU A 30 11.38 -10.97 9.60
C LEU A 30 12.19 -11.24 10.88
N GLU A 31 11.55 -11.73 11.95
CA GLU A 31 12.23 -12.16 13.17
C GLU A 31 13.23 -13.29 12.87
N ARG A 32 12.78 -14.33 12.17
CA ARG A 32 13.62 -15.47 11.76
C ARG A 32 14.81 -15.06 10.88
N GLU A 33 14.61 -14.06 10.02
CA GLU A 33 15.62 -13.54 9.09
C GLU A 33 16.56 -12.47 9.70
N GLY A 34 16.33 -12.10 10.96
CA GLY A 34 17.10 -11.07 11.67
C GLY A 34 16.79 -9.63 11.24
N GLU A 35 15.67 -9.43 10.54
CA GLU A 35 15.19 -8.16 9.97
C GLU A 35 14.17 -7.42 10.88
N LEU A 36 13.92 -7.95 12.08
CA LEU A 36 13.02 -7.38 13.08
C LEU A 36 13.78 -6.96 14.34
N GLU A 37 13.37 -5.83 14.91
CA GLU A 37 13.63 -5.41 16.29
C GLU A 37 12.30 -5.45 17.06
N ILE A 38 12.33 -5.94 18.29
CA ILE A 38 11.14 -6.04 19.15
C ILE A 38 11.33 -5.13 20.36
N HIS A 39 10.31 -4.32 20.65
CA HIS A 39 10.21 -3.47 21.82
C HIS A 39 9.05 -3.95 22.70
N ASP A 40 9.38 -4.69 23.76
CA ASP A 40 8.39 -5.24 24.69
C ASP A 40 7.92 -4.24 25.76
N GLU A 41 8.77 -3.28 26.12
CA GLU A 41 8.45 -2.30 27.14
C GLU A 41 7.32 -1.35 26.69
N PRO A 42 6.45 -0.89 27.61
CA PRO A 42 5.43 0.11 27.30
C PRO A 42 6.05 1.37 26.67
N LEU A 43 5.46 1.84 25.57
CA LEU A 43 5.92 3.02 24.84
C LEU A 43 4.74 3.97 24.57
N ASP A 44 4.95 5.26 24.84
CA ASP A 44 3.98 6.28 24.44
C ASP A 44 3.98 6.46 22.91
N LEU A 45 2.81 6.71 22.32
CA LEU A 45 2.66 6.92 20.89
C LEU A 45 3.53 8.08 20.38
N VAL A 46 3.81 9.09 21.21
CA VAL A 46 4.69 10.21 20.83
C VAL A 46 6.13 9.78 20.54
N ASP A 47 6.59 8.66 21.13
CA ASP A 47 7.96 8.18 20.99
C ASP A 47 8.13 7.15 19.84
N VAL A 48 7.04 6.60 19.30
CA VAL A 48 7.08 5.57 18.22
C VAL A 48 7.94 6.04 17.04
N ALA A 49 7.72 7.26 16.55
CA ALA A 49 8.44 7.80 15.39
C ALA A 49 9.96 7.85 15.61
N LYS A 50 10.41 8.11 16.84
CA LYS A 50 11.84 8.17 17.18
C LYS A 50 12.52 6.80 17.08
N HIS A 51 11.80 5.72 17.42
CA HIS A 51 12.30 4.35 17.31
C HIS A 51 12.31 3.85 15.85
N LEU A 52 11.44 4.41 15.00
CA LEU A 52 11.38 4.09 13.57
C LEU A 52 12.39 4.89 12.75
N ASP A 53 12.59 6.18 13.04
CA ASP A 53 13.53 7.01 12.28
C ASP A 53 14.94 6.42 12.36
N THR A 54 15.58 6.33 11.20
CA THR A 54 16.94 5.78 11.02
C THR A 54 17.11 4.28 11.30
N ASN A 55 16.11 3.58 11.86
CA ASN A 55 16.24 2.17 12.21
C ASN A 55 16.43 1.30 10.93
N PRO A 56 17.48 0.46 10.85
CA PRO A 56 17.69 -0.40 9.69
C PRO A 56 16.70 -1.58 9.60
N LYS A 57 16.01 -1.93 10.69
CA LYS A 57 15.09 -3.07 10.79
C LYS A 57 13.63 -2.61 10.77
N ALA A 58 12.73 -3.56 10.57
CA ALA A 58 11.34 -3.38 11.01
C ALA A 58 11.32 -3.33 12.54
N VAL A 59 10.36 -2.60 13.12
CA VAL A 59 10.24 -2.49 14.58
C VAL A 59 8.84 -2.88 14.99
N LEU A 60 8.72 -3.91 15.83
CA LEU A 60 7.48 -4.35 16.46
C LEU A 60 7.44 -3.82 17.89
N PHE A 61 6.44 -3.00 18.20
CA PHE A 61 6.12 -2.56 19.55
C PHE A 61 4.99 -3.43 20.07
N ARG A 62 5.22 -4.16 21.17
CA ARG A 62 4.17 -5.02 21.76
C ARG A 62 3.18 -4.26 22.65
N ASN A 63 3.56 -3.06 23.09
CA ASN A 63 2.80 -2.27 24.05
C ASN A 63 2.90 -0.78 23.71
N ALA A 64 2.21 -0.36 22.64
CA ALA A 64 2.18 1.03 22.19
C ALA A 64 0.89 1.75 22.63
N GLY A 65 1.07 2.93 23.23
CA GLY A 65 -0.02 3.80 23.67
C GLY A 65 -0.76 3.31 24.92
N GLY A 66 -1.73 4.12 25.38
CA GLY A 66 -2.44 3.84 26.63
C GLY A 66 -3.27 2.55 26.65
N ALA A 67 -3.62 2.01 25.48
CA ALA A 67 -4.33 0.73 25.34
C ALA A 67 -3.40 -0.48 25.22
N GLY A 68 -2.08 -0.27 25.16
CA GLY A 68 -1.08 -1.32 24.98
C GLY A 68 -1.28 -2.15 23.71
N SER A 69 -1.52 -1.48 22.58
CA SER A 69 -1.74 -2.14 21.30
C SER A 69 -0.42 -2.60 20.67
N GLU A 70 -0.46 -3.68 19.90
CA GLU A 70 0.67 -4.04 19.04
C GLU A 70 0.71 -3.16 17.80
N LEU A 71 1.90 -2.61 17.51
CA LEU A 71 2.15 -1.73 16.37
C LEU A 71 3.45 -2.14 15.69
N VAL A 72 3.48 -2.13 14.35
CA VAL A 72 4.69 -2.39 13.58
C VAL A 72 4.96 -1.29 12.56
N GLY A 73 6.23 -0.90 12.40
CA GLY A 73 6.68 0.05 11.38
C GLY A 73 7.95 -0.41 10.66
N ASN A 74 8.34 0.33 9.60
CA ASN A 74 9.50 0.01 8.74
C ASN A 74 9.42 -1.36 8.04
N VAL A 75 8.22 -1.94 7.91
CA VAL A 75 8.00 -3.31 7.41
C VAL A 75 8.63 -3.52 6.03
N VAL A 76 8.51 -2.55 5.13
CA VAL A 76 9.08 -2.58 3.78
C VAL A 76 10.22 -1.57 3.58
N GLY A 77 10.72 -0.97 4.67
CA GLY A 77 11.85 -0.02 4.70
C GLY A 77 13.22 -0.59 4.27
N ALA A 78 13.28 -1.77 3.67
CA ALA A 78 14.48 -2.32 3.04
C ALA A 78 14.14 -3.21 1.83
N ARG A 79 14.99 -3.18 0.79
CA ARG A 79 14.87 -4.06 -0.38
C ARG A 79 14.84 -5.54 0.01
N ARG A 80 15.65 -5.94 1.00
CA ARG A 80 15.64 -7.30 1.55
C ARG A 80 14.25 -7.71 2.04
N ARG A 81 13.56 -6.84 2.77
CA ARG A 81 12.21 -7.12 3.29
C ARG A 81 11.17 -7.20 2.18
N LEU A 82 11.27 -6.36 1.15
CA LEU A 82 10.45 -6.53 -0.06
C LEU A 82 10.72 -7.91 -0.70
N ALA A 83 11.98 -8.28 -0.91
CA ALA A 83 12.34 -9.57 -1.51
C ALA A 83 11.81 -10.78 -0.71
N LEU A 84 11.92 -10.74 0.63
CA LEU A 84 11.32 -11.73 1.52
C LEU A 84 9.80 -11.81 1.35
N GLY A 85 9.12 -10.67 1.23
CA GLY A 85 7.67 -10.64 0.97
C GLY A 85 7.28 -11.27 -0.37
N PHE A 86 8.16 -11.24 -1.37
CA PHE A 86 7.94 -11.94 -2.64
C PHE A 86 8.43 -13.39 -2.63
N GLY A 87 9.14 -13.82 -1.59
CA GLY A 87 9.71 -15.17 -1.47
C GLY A 87 10.91 -15.42 -2.39
N VAL A 88 11.69 -14.37 -2.69
CA VAL A 88 12.83 -14.43 -3.62
C VAL A 88 14.06 -13.72 -3.04
N ALA A 89 15.23 -13.93 -3.65
CA ALA A 89 16.42 -13.16 -3.31
C ALA A 89 16.34 -11.72 -3.85
N GLU A 90 17.06 -10.78 -3.24
CA GLU A 90 17.03 -9.35 -3.62
C GLU A 90 17.36 -9.07 -5.09
N LYS A 91 18.25 -9.87 -5.67
CA LYS A 91 18.65 -9.78 -7.07
C LYS A 91 17.53 -10.20 -8.04
N ASP A 92 16.61 -11.04 -7.58
CA ASP A 92 15.54 -11.64 -8.39
C ASP A 92 14.20 -10.90 -8.21
N LEU A 93 14.12 -9.96 -7.26
CA LEU A 93 12.91 -9.21 -6.90
C LEU A 93 12.25 -8.50 -8.10
N LEU A 94 13.03 -7.76 -8.88
CA LEU A 94 12.49 -7.03 -10.04
C LEU A 94 11.92 -8.00 -11.08
N ALA A 95 12.65 -9.07 -11.39
CA ALA A 95 12.21 -10.07 -12.35
C ALA A 95 10.91 -10.75 -11.90
N GLU A 96 10.80 -11.05 -10.60
CA GLU A 96 9.60 -11.68 -10.04
C GLU A 96 8.39 -10.74 -10.07
N VAL A 97 8.57 -9.46 -9.72
CA VAL A 97 7.53 -8.43 -9.82
C VAL A 97 7.04 -8.28 -11.25
N LEU A 98 7.95 -8.13 -12.21
CA LEU A 98 7.60 -8.00 -13.64
C LEU A 98 6.87 -9.24 -14.16
N ARG A 99 7.24 -10.44 -13.68
CA ARG A 99 6.54 -11.69 -14.01
C ARG A 99 5.12 -11.68 -13.47
N ARG A 100 4.91 -11.28 -12.21
CA ARG A 100 3.59 -11.22 -11.56
C ARG A 100 2.70 -10.13 -12.16
N LEU A 101 3.24 -8.96 -12.51
CA LEU A 101 2.50 -7.84 -13.12
C LEU A 101 1.81 -8.21 -14.43
N LYS A 102 2.38 -9.16 -15.19
CA LYS A 102 1.84 -9.64 -16.47
C LYS A 102 0.64 -10.58 -16.32
N SER A 103 0.31 -11.02 -15.10
CA SER A 103 -0.72 -12.03 -14.85
C SER A 103 -1.65 -11.63 -13.70
N PRO A 104 -2.57 -10.66 -13.90
CA PRO A 104 -3.61 -10.34 -12.92
C PRO A 104 -4.42 -11.58 -12.53
N ILE A 105 -4.73 -11.71 -11.24
CA ILE A 105 -5.48 -12.85 -10.70
C ILE A 105 -6.76 -12.33 -10.08
N ALA A 106 -7.91 -12.71 -10.64
CA ALA A 106 -9.21 -12.27 -10.15
C ALA A 106 -9.42 -12.66 -8.67
N PRO A 107 -10.08 -11.79 -7.88
CA PRO A 107 -10.45 -12.13 -6.51
C PRO A 107 -11.49 -13.24 -6.45
N VAL A 108 -11.68 -13.81 -5.26
CA VAL A 108 -12.71 -14.80 -4.96
C VAL A 108 -13.57 -14.32 -3.79
N GLU A 109 -14.85 -14.66 -3.78
CA GLU A 109 -15.74 -14.29 -2.67
C GLU A 109 -15.52 -15.22 -1.48
N ALA A 110 -15.32 -14.63 -0.30
CA ALA A 110 -15.17 -15.32 0.97
C ALA A 110 -16.46 -15.26 1.79
N SER A 111 -16.62 -16.22 2.71
CA SER A 111 -17.79 -16.28 3.58
C SER A 111 -17.73 -15.23 4.68
N THR A 112 -18.70 -14.31 4.74
CA THR A 112 -18.79 -13.27 5.78
C THR A 112 -18.74 -13.81 7.20
N SER A 113 -19.35 -14.98 7.46
CA SER A 113 -19.37 -15.61 8.78
C SER A 113 -18.03 -16.17 9.25
N LYS A 114 -17.04 -16.27 8.35
CA LYS A 114 -15.71 -16.84 8.65
C LYS A 114 -14.58 -15.85 8.46
N ALA A 115 -14.84 -14.70 7.82
CA ALA A 115 -13.82 -13.70 7.51
C ALA A 115 -13.11 -13.19 8.79
N PRO A 116 -11.78 -13.40 8.91
CA PRO A 116 -11.01 -12.99 10.08
C PRO A 116 -11.13 -11.50 10.41
N VAL A 117 -11.24 -10.64 9.40
CA VAL A 117 -11.41 -9.19 9.57
C VAL A 117 -12.71 -8.81 10.30
N HIS A 118 -13.71 -9.70 10.39
CA HIS A 118 -14.97 -9.42 11.09
C HIS A 118 -15.04 -9.98 12.53
N GLN A 119 -13.93 -10.44 13.09
CA GLN A 119 -13.91 -10.97 14.47
C GLN A 119 -14.28 -9.91 15.52
N VAL A 120 -13.98 -8.65 15.25
CA VAL A 120 -14.41 -7.47 16.00
C VAL A 120 -15.03 -6.48 15.03
N VAL A 121 -16.25 -6.01 15.33
CA VAL A 121 -16.98 -5.02 14.53
C VAL A 121 -17.40 -3.88 15.45
N LEU A 122 -16.92 -2.67 15.17
CA LEU A 122 -17.23 -1.45 15.89
C LEU A 122 -17.97 -0.50 14.94
N THR A 123 -19.19 -0.09 15.28
CA THR A 123 -20.02 0.80 14.46
C THR A 123 -20.53 1.99 15.28
N GLY A 124 -21.02 3.04 14.60
CA GLY A 124 -21.62 4.20 15.26
C GLY A 124 -20.61 4.96 16.13
N GLU A 125 -20.91 5.15 17.41
CA GLU A 125 -20.00 5.81 18.37
C GLU A 125 -18.83 4.92 18.79
N ALA A 126 -18.92 3.59 18.59
CA ALA A 126 -17.81 2.68 18.88
C ALA A 126 -16.72 2.70 17.81
N ALA A 127 -17.07 3.13 16.58
CA ALA A 127 -16.12 3.40 15.52
C ALA A 127 -15.39 4.71 15.83
N ASP A 128 -14.19 4.60 16.42
CA ASP A 128 -13.44 5.73 16.93
C ASP A 128 -11.94 5.54 16.68
N PHE A 129 -11.34 6.46 15.93
CA PHE A 129 -9.91 6.48 15.64
C PHE A 129 -9.04 6.51 16.88
N THR A 130 -9.49 7.08 18.00
CA THR A 130 -8.68 7.12 19.24
C THR A 130 -8.53 5.76 19.91
N ARG A 131 -9.19 4.72 19.39
CA ARG A 131 -8.99 3.32 19.80
C ARG A 131 -7.82 2.66 19.09
N LEU A 132 -7.29 3.27 18.03
CA LEU A 132 -6.17 2.77 17.25
C LEU A 132 -4.87 3.47 17.70
N PRO A 133 -3.70 2.80 17.64
CA PRO A 133 -2.42 3.37 18.07
C PRO A 133 -1.83 4.34 17.03
N VAL A 134 -2.62 5.33 16.60
CA VAL A 134 -2.21 6.33 15.60
C VAL A 134 -1.31 7.37 16.27
N HIS A 135 -0.13 7.61 15.70
CA HIS A 135 0.88 8.51 16.24
C HIS A 135 1.22 9.66 15.28
N LEU A 136 1.89 10.67 15.81
CA LEU A 136 2.58 11.68 15.02
C LEU A 136 3.80 11.04 14.36
N GLN A 137 3.95 11.20 13.05
CA GLN A 137 5.12 10.63 12.35
C GLN A 137 6.34 11.55 12.42
N HIS A 138 6.12 12.86 12.49
CA HIS A 138 7.16 13.86 12.65
C HIS A 138 6.69 15.01 13.55
N THR A 139 7.66 15.71 14.15
CA THR A 139 7.42 16.72 15.18
C THR A 139 6.52 17.88 14.76
N ARG A 140 6.45 18.21 13.46
CA ARG A 140 5.63 19.33 12.95
C ARG A 140 4.47 18.86 12.08
N ASP A 141 4.10 17.58 12.13
CA ASP A 141 2.92 17.11 11.42
C ASP A 141 1.66 17.81 11.96
N GLY A 142 0.70 18.09 11.08
CA GLY A 142 -0.55 18.78 11.43
C GLY A 142 -1.47 17.98 12.36
N GLY A 143 -1.25 16.66 12.48
CA GLY A 143 -1.95 15.75 13.37
C GLY A 143 -1.41 14.33 13.26
N PRO A 144 -1.93 13.36 14.03
CA PRO A 144 -1.59 11.94 13.88
C PRO A 144 -2.05 11.38 12.54
N TYR A 145 -1.27 10.46 11.96
CA TYR A 145 -1.56 9.87 10.65
C TYR A 145 -1.66 8.35 10.69
N ILE A 146 -2.70 7.82 10.05
CA ILE A 146 -2.69 6.44 9.57
C ILE A 146 -1.97 6.46 8.22
N SER A 147 -0.77 5.93 8.16
CA SER A 147 0.13 6.07 7.01
C SER A 147 0.25 4.81 6.16
N ALA A 148 -0.05 3.63 6.73
CA ALA A 148 0.01 2.35 6.05
C ALA A 148 -1.39 1.84 5.67
N SER A 149 -2.15 2.65 4.93
CA SER A 149 -3.51 2.30 4.53
C SER A 149 -3.65 2.10 3.03
N ILE A 150 -4.29 1.02 2.64
CA ILE A 150 -4.65 0.71 1.25
C ILE A 150 -6.13 1.02 1.07
N ASP A 151 -6.46 2.02 0.26
CA ASP A 151 -7.83 2.31 -0.12
C ASP A 151 -8.36 1.24 -1.09
N ILE A 152 -9.63 0.88 -0.94
CA ILE A 152 -10.38 0.09 -1.92
C ILE A 152 -11.65 0.88 -2.23
N THR A 153 -11.74 1.30 -3.48
CA THR A 153 -12.73 2.27 -3.95
C THR A 153 -13.32 1.82 -5.28
N GLU A 154 -14.58 2.17 -5.52
CA GLU A 154 -15.28 1.83 -6.76
C GLU A 154 -15.84 3.09 -7.43
N SER A 155 -15.82 3.13 -8.76
CA SER A 155 -16.48 4.19 -9.52
C SER A 155 -17.99 4.19 -9.24
N ALA A 156 -18.66 5.33 -9.42
CA ALA A 156 -20.10 5.45 -9.17
C ALA A 156 -20.94 4.47 -10.00
N ASP A 157 -20.46 4.08 -11.19
CA ASP A 157 -21.09 3.07 -12.05
C ASP A 157 -20.65 1.62 -11.76
N LYS A 158 -19.82 1.41 -10.73
CA LYS A 158 -19.27 0.13 -10.27
C LYS A 158 -18.47 -0.64 -11.33
N LYS A 159 -18.03 0.03 -12.41
CA LYS A 159 -17.24 -0.60 -13.47
C LYS A 159 -15.76 -0.65 -13.20
N GLN A 160 -15.25 0.22 -12.31
CA GLN A 160 -13.84 0.30 -11.97
C GLN A 160 -13.66 0.15 -10.47
N ARG A 161 -12.63 -0.58 -10.08
CA ARG A 161 -12.19 -0.69 -8.69
C ARG A 161 -10.72 -0.30 -8.59
N ASN A 162 -10.45 0.73 -7.80
CA ASN A 162 -9.12 1.26 -7.52
C ASN A 162 -8.58 0.71 -6.20
N VAL A 163 -7.26 0.52 -6.15
CA VAL A 163 -6.47 0.18 -4.97
C VAL A 163 -5.30 1.16 -4.87
N GLY A 164 -5.23 1.94 -3.79
CA GLY A 164 -4.18 2.94 -3.63
C GLY A 164 -3.61 3.02 -2.22
N TYR A 165 -2.34 3.37 -2.09
CA TYR A 165 -1.71 3.61 -0.78
C TYR A 165 -1.96 5.06 -0.33
N ARG A 166 -2.65 5.26 0.80
CA ARG A 166 -3.10 6.58 1.28
C ARG A 166 -2.69 6.83 2.72
N ARG A 167 -2.51 8.12 3.03
CA ARG A 167 -2.41 8.62 4.41
C ARG A 167 -3.73 9.25 4.83
N LEU A 168 -4.08 9.11 6.10
CA LEU A 168 -5.26 9.70 6.72
C LEU A 168 -4.83 10.55 7.91
N MET A 169 -5.02 11.87 7.84
CA MET A 169 -4.75 12.78 8.97
C MET A 169 -5.96 12.80 9.89
N LEU A 170 -5.85 12.35 11.14
CA LEU A 170 -6.97 12.36 12.07
C LEU A 170 -7.44 13.79 12.36
N ARG A 171 -8.76 14.00 12.30
CA ARG A 171 -9.48 15.24 12.62
C ARG A 171 -10.49 14.99 13.76
N GLY A 172 -10.04 14.29 14.79
CA GLY A 172 -10.88 13.87 15.91
C GLY A 172 -11.24 12.38 15.84
N ARG A 173 -12.38 12.02 16.43
CA ARG A 173 -12.75 10.61 16.67
C ARG A 173 -13.20 9.87 15.40
N ARG A 174 -13.83 10.56 14.45
CA ARG A 174 -14.49 9.93 13.28
C ARG A 174 -14.26 10.63 11.96
N GLU A 175 -13.42 11.67 11.95
CA GLU A 175 -13.09 12.38 10.71
C GLU A 175 -11.59 12.28 10.46
N ALA A 176 -11.21 12.15 9.19
CA ALA A 176 -9.82 12.24 8.76
C ALA A 176 -9.70 12.97 7.43
N GLY A 177 -8.64 13.74 7.24
CA GLY A 177 -8.29 14.29 5.92
C GLY A 177 -7.63 13.21 5.06
N VAL A 178 -8.05 13.11 3.79
CA VAL A 178 -7.45 12.19 2.81
C VAL A 178 -6.69 13.00 1.76
N ASP A 179 -5.39 12.77 1.60
CA ASP A 179 -4.62 13.50 0.59
C ASP A 179 -4.97 13.03 -0.82
N LEU A 180 -5.80 13.81 -1.52
CA LEU A 180 -6.22 13.57 -2.91
C LEU A 180 -5.78 14.71 -3.84
N THR A 181 -4.64 15.33 -3.55
CA THR A 181 -4.11 16.43 -4.39
C THR A 181 -3.43 15.94 -5.67
N ALA A 182 -2.69 14.84 -5.59
CA ALA A 182 -1.98 14.26 -6.72
C ALA A 182 -2.94 13.58 -7.73
N PRO A 183 -2.64 13.61 -9.05
CA PRO A 183 -3.36 12.82 -10.04
C PRO A 183 -3.38 11.34 -9.66
N SER A 184 -4.57 10.74 -9.60
CA SER A 184 -4.80 9.33 -9.33
C SER A 184 -6.22 8.94 -9.73
N ASP A 185 -6.49 7.66 -9.90
CA ASP A 185 -7.84 7.18 -10.23
C ASP A 185 -8.82 7.47 -9.08
N LEU A 186 -8.40 7.32 -7.82
CA LEU A 186 -9.21 7.77 -6.67
C LEU A 186 -9.58 9.26 -6.74
N ARG A 187 -8.65 10.14 -7.12
CA ARG A 187 -8.95 11.57 -7.31
C ARG A 187 -9.99 11.78 -8.41
N ALA A 188 -9.87 11.05 -9.52
CA ALA A 188 -10.81 11.14 -10.64
C ALA A 188 -12.22 10.62 -10.26
N MET A 189 -12.28 9.47 -9.58
CA MET A 189 -13.53 8.90 -9.05
C MET A 189 -14.19 9.85 -8.07
N TYR A 190 -13.44 10.40 -7.12
CA TYR A 190 -13.97 11.35 -6.14
C TYR A 190 -14.53 12.61 -6.80
N ALA A 191 -13.87 13.14 -7.84
CA ALA A 191 -14.39 14.27 -8.60
C ALA A 191 -15.74 13.98 -9.27
N ASP A 192 -15.98 12.75 -9.76
CA ASP A 192 -17.28 12.33 -10.30
C ASP A 192 -18.37 12.30 -9.22
N PHE A 193 -18.08 11.73 -8.04
CA PHE A 193 -19.01 11.76 -6.90
C PHE A 193 -19.35 13.19 -6.46
N VAL A 194 -18.37 14.09 -6.37
CA VAL A 194 -18.59 15.51 -6.06
C VAL A 194 -19.46 16.18 -7.12
N ALA A 195 -19.24 15.90 -8.41
CA ALA A 195 -20.05 16.45 -9.49
C ALA A 195 -21.53 16.00 -9.42
N ARG A 196 -21.78 14.83 -8.82
CA ARG A 196 -23.12 14.29 -8.57
C ARG A 196 -23.73 14.77 -7.25
N GLY A 197 -22.97 15.43 -6.39
CA GLY A 197 -23.39 15.78 -5.03
C GLY A 197 -23.55 14.55 -4.13
N GLU A 198 -22.80 13.48 -4.41
CA GLU A 198 -22.89 12.20 -3.72
C GLU A 198 -21.64 11.96 -2.85
N ARG A 199 -21.86 11.26 -1.74
CA ARG A 199 -20.77 10.77 -0.88
C ARG A 199 -20.12 9.57 -1.55
N MET A 200 -18.79 9.51 -1.54
CA MET A 200 -18.05 8.39 -2.11
C MET A 200 -17.76 7.35 -1.04
N PRO A 201 -18.33 6.13 -1.11
CA PRO A 201 -17.98 5.04 -0.20
C PRO A 201 -16.50 4.67 -0.38
N VAL A 202 -15.78 4.46 0.73
CA VAL A 202 -14.38 4.03 0.73
C VAL A 202 -14.10 3.14 1.93
N ALA A 203 -13.33 2.09 1.70
CA ALA A 203 -12.71 1.31 2.75
C ALA A 203 -11.19 1.50 2.73
N PHE A 204 -10.56 1.53 3.90
CA PHE A 204 -9.11 1.53 4.05
C PHE A 204 -8.67 0.29 4.82
N VAL A 205 -7.82 -0.53 4.21
CA VAL A 205 -7.18 -1.69 4.83
C VAL A 205 -5.88 -1.22 5.50
N VAL A 206 -5.72 -1.47 6.79
CA VAL A 206 -4.51 -1.12 7.56
C VAL A 206 -3.87 -2.40 8.07
N GLY A 207 -2.56 -2.54 7.83
CA GLY A 207 -1.83 -3.77 8.10
C GLY A 207 -1.93 -4.74 6.94
N SER A 208 -0.94 -4.71 6.05
CA SER A 208 -0.98 -5.46 4.80
C SER A 208 0.36 -6.12 4.49
N HIS A 209 0.30 -7.23 3.75
CA HIS A 209 1.49 -7.91 3.26
C HIS A 209 2.30 -6.99 2.33
N PRO A 210 3.64 -7.12 2.26
CA PRO A 210 4.46 -6.33 1.33
C PRO A 210 4.01 -6.42 -0.14
N ALA A 211 3.50 -7.59 -0.56
CA ALA A 211 2.95 -7.78 -1.90
C ALA A 211 1.74 -6.86 -2.18
N ASP A 212 0.88 -6.68 -1.19
CA ASP A 212 -0.33 -5.85 -1.29
C ASP A 212 0.05 -4.36 -1.29
N SER A 213 1.01 -4.00 -0.43
CA SER A 213 1.58 -2.64 -0.39
C SER A 213 2.20 -2.27 -1.74
N PHE A 214 2.92 -3.21 -2.37
CA PHE A 214 3.51 -2.99 -3.68
C PHE A 214 2.44 -2.90 -4.79
N ALA A 215 1.39 -3.73 -4.74
CA ALA A 215 0.26 -3.62 -5.66
C ALA A 215 -0.39 -2.24 -5.58
N ALA A 216 -0.63 -1.72 -4.37
CA ALA A 216 -1.28 -0.43 -4.13
C ALA A 216 -0.46 0.81 -4.55
N VAL A 217 0.84 0.67 -4.84
CA VAL A 217 1.68 1.75 -5.40
C VAL A 217 1.98 1.54 -6.88
N SER A 218 1.61 0.40 -7.44
CA SER A 218 1.87 0.05 -8.84
C SER A 218 0.86 0.73 -9.75
N MET A 219 1.32 1.22 -10.90
CA MET A 219 0.42 1.75 -11.93
C MET A 219 0.01 0.63 -12.88
N SER A 220 -1.29 0.47 -13.11
CA SER A 220 -1.82 -0.58 -13.99
C SER A 220 -3.02 -0.06 -14.77
N PRO A 221 -3.17 -0.40 -16.06
CA PRO A 221 -4.39 -0.09 -16.81
C PRO A 221 -5.54 -1.07 -16.50
N VAL A 222 -5.38 -1.96 -15.51
CA VAL A 222 -6.37 -2.97 -15.15
C VAL A 222 -7.56 -2.30 -14.46
N THR A 223 -8.77 -2.68 -14.87
CA THR A 223 -10.02 -2.08 -14.41
C THR A 223 -10.41 -2.48 -12.97
N ASP A 224 -10.03 -3.68 -12.53
CA ASP A 224 -10.18 -4.15 -11.14
C ASP A 224 -8.79 -4.34 -10.52
N GLU A 225 -8.30 -3.33 -9.81
CA GLU A 225 -6.96 -3.33 -9.23
C GLU A 225 -6.81 -4.31 -8.05
N VAL A 226 -7.90 -4.88 -7.52
CA VAL A 226 -7.77 -6.01 -6.59
C VAL A 226 -7.14 -7.22 -7.28
N ALA A 227 -7.34 -7.36 -8.60
CA ALA A 227 -6.66 -8.41 -9.36
C ALA A 227 -5.14 -8.21 -9.41
N LEU A 228 -4.65 -6.98 -9.22
CA LEU A 228 -3.23 -6.66 -9.11
C LEU A 228 -2.66 -7.10 -7.76
N ILE A 229 -3.42 -6.94 -6.66
CA ILE A 229 -3.07 -7.54 -5.37
C ILE A 229 -2.95 -9.07 -5.55
N GLY A 230 -3.93 -9.69 -6.22
CA GLY A 230 -3.89 -11.13 -6.51
C GLY A 230 -2.65 -11.54 -7.32
N ALA A 231 -2.28 -10.75 -8.33
CA ALA A 231 -1.07 -10.93 -9.13
C ALA A 231 0.18 -10.90 -8.24
N MET A 232 0.32 -9.86 -7.40
CA MET A 232 1.47 -9.70 -6.52
C MET A 232 1.54 -10.77 -5.45
N ARG A 233 0.40 -11.26 -4.94
CA ARG A 233 0.33 -12.43 -4.05
C ARG A 233 0.68 -13.74 -4.76
N GLY A 234 0.43 -13.83 -6.07
CA GLY A 234 0.47 -15.09 -6.82
C GLY A 234 -0.67 -16.03 -6.42
N ALA A 235 -1.75 -15.49 -5.86
CA ALA A 235 -2.92 -16.20 -5.35
C ALA A 235 -4.13 -15.25 -5.35
N PRO A 236 -5.37 -15.75 -5.51
CA PRO A 236 -6.56 -14.90 -5.48
C PRO A 236 -6.75 -14.24 -4.12
N VAL A 237 -7.23 -12.99 -4.12
CA VAL A 237 -7.60 -12.27 -2.89
C VAL A 237 -9.00 -12.72 -2.44
N PRO A 238 -9.17 -13.22 -1.21
CA PRO A 238 -10.50 -13.48 -0.65
C PRO A 238 -11.16 -12.15 -0.31
N LEU A 239 -12.30 -11.84 -0.91
CA LEU A 239 -13.07 -10.62 -0.64
C LEU A 239 -14.31 -10.91 0.18
N VAL A 240 -14.60 -10.04 1.15
CA VAL A 240 -15.81 -10.06 1.98
C VAL A 240 -16.52 -8.70 1.91
N ARG A 241 -17.85 -8.69 2.01
CA ARG A 241 -18.65 -7.46 2.07
C ARG A 241 -18.32 -6.66 3.32
N CYS A 242 -18.14 -5.36 3.14
CA CYS A 242 -18.11 -4.40 4.24
C CYS A 242 -19.40 -4.44 5.07
N THR A 243 -19.31 -3.99 6.32
CA THR A 243 -20.41 -4.02 7.29
C THR A 243 -21.31 -2.78 7.26
N ALA A 244 -20.77 -1.63 6.84
CA ALA A 244 -21.42 -0.32 6.88
C ALA A 244 -21.53 0.35 5.51
N ILE A 245 -20.81 -0.13 4.49
CA ILE A 245 -20.82 0.43 3.14
C ILE A 245 -20.97 -0.66 2.06
N ASP A 246 -21.47 -0.28 0.89
CA ASP A 246 -21.55 -1.16 -0.29
C ASP A 246 -20.19 -1.25 -1.00
N ALA A 247 -19.26 -1.99 -0.39
CA ALA A 247 -17.94 -2.28 -0.91
C ALA A 247 -17.47 -3.69 -0.46
N MET A 248 -16.39 -4.17 -1.07
CA MET A 248 -15.74 -5.43 -0.73
C MET A 248 -14.30 -5.19 -0.30
N VAL A 249 -13.84 -5.89 0.73
CA VAL A 249 -12.48 -5.77 1.28
C VAL A 249 -11.83 -7.15 1.45
N PRO A 250 -10.49 -7.26 1.50
CA PRO A 250 -9.81 -8.52 1.80
C PRO A 250 -10.30 -9.10 3.12
N ALA A 251 -10.82 -10.32 3.09
CA ALA A 251 -11.28 -11.04 4.27
C ALA A 251 -10.13 -11.33 5.26
N ASP A 252 -8.91 -11.42 4.74
CA ASP A 252 -7.68 -11.70 5.48
C ASP A 252 -7.00 -10.47 6.10
N ALA A 253 -7.57 -9.26 5.93
CA ALA A 253 -7.03 -8.02 6.49
C ALA A 253 -6.86 -8.04 8.03
N GLU A 254 -5.93 -7.24 8.54
CA GLU A 254 -5.76 -7.01 9.99
C GLU A 254 -6.85 -6.06 10.51
N VAL A 255 -6.95 -4.86 9.91
CA VAL A 255 -7.93 -3.81 10.26
C VAL A 255 -8.51 -3.20 8.98
N VAL A 256 -9.81 -2.93 8.99
CA VAL A 256 -10.52 -2.18 7.93
C VAL A 256 -11.28 -1.01 8.55
N LEU A 257 -11.13 0.14 7.92
CA LEU A 257 -11.84 1.38 8.23
C LEU A 257 -12.85 1.64 7.13
N GLU A 258 -14.14 1.57 7.46
CA GLU A 258 -15.23 1.76 6.50
C GLU A 258 -15.86 3.13 6.69
N GLY A 259 -16.24 3.78 5.59
CA GLY A 259 -16.93 5.05 5.64
C GLY A 259 -17.10 5.69 4.28
N TYR A 260 -17.14 7.02 4.25
CA TYR A 260 -17.28 7.78 3.03
C TYR A 260 -16.45 9.06 3.02
N VAL A 261 -16.00 9.47 1.84
CA VAL A 261 -15.50 10.83 1.62
C VAL A 261 -16.69 11.71 1.25
N ASP A 262 -16.85 12.84 1.95
CA ASP A 262 -18.02 13.70 1.75
C ASP A 262 -18.03 14.41 0.39
N GLU A 263 -19.20 14.83 -0.04
CA GLU A 263 -19.47 15.42 -1.35
C GLU A 263 -18.97 16.86 -1.49
N ARG A 264 -18.36 17.45 -0.45
CA ARG A 264 -18.06 18.89 -0.41
C ARG A 264 -16.84 19.26 -1.24
N GLY A 265 -16.02 18.29 -1.62
CA GLY A 265 -14.79 18.47 -2.38
C GLY A 265 -13.59 18.88 -1.50
N TRP A 266 -12.55 19.40 -2.15
CA TRP A 266 -11.33 19.88 -1.50
C TRP A 266 -11.59 21.19 -0.74
N ARG A 267 -11.99 21.10 0.53
CA ARG A 267 -12.32 22.28 1.36
C ARG A 267 -11.56 22.40 2.67
N ASP A 268 -11.03 21.30 3.19
CA ASP A 268 -10.51 21.25 4.54
C ASP A 268 -8.97 21.23 4.59
N PRO A 269 -8.32 21.97 5.49
CA PRO A 269 -6.86 22.01 5.59
C PRO A 269 -6.30 20.68 6.10
N GLU A 270 -5.29 20.13 5.44
CA GLU A 270 -4.55 18.93 5.84
C GLU A 270 -3.04 19.19 5.81
N GLY A 271 -2.31 18.64 6.77
CA GLY A 271 -0.88 18.92 6.95
C GLY A 271 -0.60 20.15 7.84
N PRO A 272 0.65 20.64 7.88
CA PRO A 272 1.80 20.17 7.10
C PRO A 272 2.19 18.73 7.46
N TYR A 273 2.99 18.08 6.61
CA TYR A 273 3.37 16.68 6.80
C TYR A 273 4.80 16.41 6.35
N GLY A 274 5.56 15.60 7.07
CA GLY A 274 6.88 15.14 6.64
C GLY A 274 6.79 14.24 5.40
N GLU A 275 7.08 14.80 4.22
CA GLU A 275 6.93 14.12 2.93
C GLU A 275 8.14 13.24 2.59
N PHE A 276 7.95 12.36 1.60
CA PHE A 276 8.90 11.33 1.14
C PHE A 276 10.29 11.84 0.68
N LEU A 277 10.44 13.15 0.48
CA LEU A 277 11.71 13.79 0.15
C LEU A 277 12.48 14.29 1.38
N GLY A 278 11.96 14.07 2.59
CA GLY A 278 12.58 14.52 3.84
C GLY A 278 12.31 15.98 4.18
N TYR A 279 11.34 16.61 3.51
CA TYR A 279 10.91 17.98 3.76
C TYR A 279 9.45 18.00 4.21
N TYR A 280 9.06 19.02 4.97
CA TYR A 280 7.65 19.25 5.25
C TYR A 280 6.94 19.76 4.00
N GLY A 281 5.88 19.05 3.60
CA GLY A 281 4.90 19.54 2.66
C GLY A 281 4.09 20.68 3.25
N MET A 282 3.62 21.57 2.38
CA MET A 282 2.71 22.65 2.76
C MET A 282 1.36 22.09 3.20
N VAL A 283 0.59 22.90 3.93
CA VAL A 283 -0.83 22.62 4.19
C VAL A 283 -1.55 22.56 2.84
N LYS A 284 -2.24 21.45 2.60
CA LYS A 284 -3.06 21.20 1.43
C LYS A 284 -4.53 21.42 1.77
N THR A 285 -5.36 21.62 0.76
CA THR A 285 -6.82 21.58 0.91
C THR A 285 -7.28 20.23 0.40
N ASN A 286 -7.90 19.43 1.26
CA ASN A 286 -8.25 18.04 1.02
C ASN A 286 -9.70 17.75 1.45
N PRO A 287 -10.31 16.67 0.93
CA PRO A 287 -11.62 16.23 1.38
C PRO A 287 -11.55 15.48 2.71
N VAL A 288 -12.72 15.33 3.33
CA VAL A 288 -12.86 14.68 4.65
C VAL A 288 -13.50 13.30 4.49
N PHE A 289 -12.81 12.30 5.03
CA PHE A 289 -13.33 10.96 5.27
C PHE A 289 -14.07 10.91 6.62
N HIS A 290 -15.26 10.31 6.59
CA HIS A 290 -16.14 10.09 7.74
C HIS A 290 -16.20 8.61 8.04
N LEU A 291 -15.65 8.22 9.19
CA LEU A 291 -15.61 6.84 9.67
C LEU A 291 -16.99 6.39 10.14
N THR A 292 -17.46 5.25 9.62
CA THR A 292 -18.74 4.64 10.01
C THR A 292 -18.56 3.30 10.74
N ALA A 293 -17.52 2.54 10.40
CA ALA A 293 -17.20 1.29 11.07
C ALA A 293 -15.69 1.02 11.10
N ILE A 294 -15.25 0.29 12.12
CA ILE A 294 -13.95 -0.36 12.17
C ILE A 294 -14.20 -1.87 12.32
N THR A 295 -13.68 -2.66 11.39
CA THR A 295 -13.67 -4.13 11.51
C THR A 295 -12.23 -4.60 11.62
N MET A 296 -11.96 -5.58 12.46
CA MET A 296 -10.60 -6.09 12.66
C MET A 296 -10.58 -7.53 13.16
N ARG A 297 -9.41 -8.17 12.99
CA ARG A 297 -9.04 -9.38 13.74
C ARG A 297 -8.98 -9.08 15.24
N ARG A 298 -9.21 -10.09 16.09
CA ARG A 298 -9.15 -9.93 17.55
C ARG A 298 -7.73 -9.61 18.04
N ASP A 299 -6.73 -10.20 17.39
CA ASP A 299 -5.30 -9.99 17.60
C ASP A 299 -4.71 -9.14 16.47
N ALA A 300 -5.43 -8.09 16.04
CA ALA A 300 -5.01 -7.26 14.92
C ALA A 300 -3.66 -6.59 15.18
N LEU A 301 -2.75 -6.66 14.21
CA LEU A 301 -1.48 -5.94 14.22
C LEU A 301 -1.61 -4.62 13.45
N PHE A 302 -1.52 -3.50 14.15
CA PHE A 302 -1.59 -2.18 13.50
C PHE A 302 -0.28 -1.84 12.79
N GLN A 303 -0.33 -1.35 11.57
CA GLN A 303 0.86 -0.98 10.79
C GLN A 303 0.94 0.54 10.61
N THR A 304 2.16 1.05 10.70
CA THR A 304 2.55 2.40 10.25
C THR A 304 3.64 2.28 9.18
N ALA A 305 3.65 3.21 8.23
CA ALA A 305 4.69 3.31 7.21
C ALA A 305 5.52 4.57 7.45
N THR A 306 6.84 4.45 7.43
CA THR A 306 7.72 5.63 7.39
C THR A 306 7.71 6.25 6.00
N ILE A 307 7.49 7.56 5.96
CA ILE A 307 7.36 8.32 4.73
C ILE A 307 8.66 9.07 4.44
N GLY A 308 8.94 10.09 5.25
CA GLY A 308 10.20 10.83 5.28
C GLY A 308 11.09 10.37 6.44
N GLY A 309 12.24 11.03 6.59
CA GLY A 309 13.15 10.78 7.70
C GLY A 309 14.57 11.23 7.39
N ARG A 310 15.48 11.05 8.36
CA ARG A 310 16.90 11.43 8.19
C ARG A 310 17.60 10.57 7.15
N TYR A 311 17.22 9.29 7.05
CA TYR A 311 17.76 8.34 6.08
C TYR A 311 16.65 7.84 5.16
N LEU A 312 16.36 8.60 4.09
CA LEU A 312 15.31 8.27 3.13
C LEU A 312 15.42 6.85 2.57
N GLY A 313 16.64 6.34 2.36
CA GLY A 313 16.85 4.98 1.87
C GLY A 313 16.32 3.85 2.76
N ARG A 314 15.85 4.16 3.97
CA ARG A 314 15.30 3.21 4.95
C ARG A 314 13.80 3.37 5.18
N THR A 315 13.15 4.32 4.50
CA THR A 315 11.71 4.54 4.68
C THR A 315 10.91 3.57 3.83
N ASP A 316 9.74 3.17 4.32
CA ASP A 316 8.81 2.29 3.60
C ASP A 316 8.46 2.88 2.21
N THR A 317 8.15 4.18 2.17
CA THR A 317 7.80 4.88 0.91
C THR A 317 8.95 4.84 -0.10
N ALA A 318 10.18 5.15 0.30
CA ALA A 318 11.30 5.20 -0.63
C ALA A 318 11.61 3.84 -1.26
N GLN A 319 11.45 2.75 -0.51
CA GLN A 319 11.69 1.40 -1.02
C GLN A 319 10.57 0.93 -1.96
N LEU A 320 9.31 1.19 -1.60
CA LEU A 320 8.16 0.94 -2.47
C LEU A 320 8.28 1.73 -3.78
N CYS A 321 8.58 3.03 -3.70
CA CYS A 321 8.80 3.87 -4.86
C CYS A 321 9.98 3.38 -5.71
N ALA A 322 11.10 2.99 -5.09
CA ALA A 322 12.27 2.51 -5.83
C ALA A 322 11.94 1.29 -6.69
N LEU A 323 11.25 0.29 -6.12
CA LEU A 323 10.85 -0.91 -6.85
C LEU A 323 9.83 -0.60 -7.96
N ARG A 324 8.87 0.31 -7.69
CA ARG A 324 7.91 0.79 -8.70
C ARG A 324 8.65 1.43 -9.87
N THR A 325 9.55 2.37 -9.58
CA THR A 325 10.37 3.09 -10.56
C THR A 325 11.23 2.13 -11.38
N GLU A 326 11.84 1.12 -10.75
CA GLU A 326 12.59 0.07 -11.45
C GLU A 326 11.70 -0.72 -12.42
N ALA A 327 10.51 -1.14 -11.99
CA ALA A 327 9.58 -1.88 -12.84
C ALA A 327 9.12 -1.06 -14.06
N THR A 328 8.71 0.20 -13.84
CA THR A 328 8.27 1.09 -14.93
C THR A 328 9.41 1.40 -15.90
N ALA A 329 10.61 1.69 -15.38
CA ALA A 329 11.78 1.95 -16.21
C ALA A 329 12.18 0.71 -17.03
N TRP A 330 12.12 -0.48 -16.45
CA TRP A 330 12.42 -1.73 -17.15
C TRP A 330 11.48 -1.93 -18.34
N THR A 331 10.17 -1.75 -18.17
CA THR A 331 9.20 -1.85 -19.28
C THR A 331 9.50 -0.84 -20.39
N ALA A 332 9.88 0.39 -20.05
CA ALA A 332 10.29 1.38 -21.06
C ALA A 332 11.55 0.93 -21.82
N LEU A 333 12.56 0.41 -21.10
CA LEU A 333 13.80 -0.06 -21.69
C LEU A 333 13.63 -1.27 -22.61
N GLU A 334 12.76 -2.22 -22.26
CA GLU A 334 12.46 -3.39 -23.11
C GLU A 334 11.95 -2.99 -24.50
N THR A 335 11.30 -1.82 -24.61
CA THR A 335 10.84 -1.29 -25.90
C THR A 335 11.89 -0.47 -26.65
N ALA A 336 12.83 0.15 -25.94
CA ALA A 336 13.71 1.18 -26.48
C ALA A 336 15.14 0.71 -26.78
N VAL A 337 15.63 -0.33 -26.10
CA VAL A 337 16.99 -0.85 -26.26
C VAL A 337 16.99 -2.38 -26.34
N ARG A 338 17.95 -2.93 -27.09
CA ARG A 338 17.98 -4.36 -27.42
C ARG A 338 18.36 -5.27 -26.24
N GLU A 339 19.28 -4.81 -25.38
CA GLU A 339 19.87 -5.66 -24.35
C GLU A 339 20.11 -4.88 -23.04
N PRO A 340 19.05 -4.45 -22.34
CA PRO A 340 19.16 -3.94 -20.98
C PRO A 340 19.58 -5.08 -20.04
N LEU A 341 20.50 -4.81 -19.13
CA LEU A 341 21.07 -5.80 -18.20
C LEU A 341 20.52 -5.64 -16.79
N ALA A 342 20.40 -4.40 -16.32
CA ALA A 342 19.90 -4.10 -14.98
C ALA A 342 19.40 -2.66 -14.89
N VAL A 343 18.47 -2.43 -13.96
CA VAL A 343 18.11 -1.10 -13.48
C VAL A 343 18.21 -1.07 -11.96
N TYR A 344 18.59 0.08 -11.42
CA TYR A 344 18.64 0.31 -9.99
C TYR A 344 18.21 1.73 -9.68
N CYS A 345 17.11 1.87 -8.95
CA CYS A 345 16.66 3.15 -8.41
C CYS A 345 17.14 3.26 -6.97
N THR A 346 17.91 4.31 -6.65
CA THR A 346 18.37 4.46 -5.27
C THR A 346 17.24 4.96 -4.37
N PRO A 347 16.89 4.25 -3.29
CA PRO A 347 15.83 4.68 -2.38
C PRO A 347 16.22 5.99 -1.66
N SER A 348 17.51 6.29 -1.53
CA SER A 348 18.02 7.53 -0.91
C SER A 348 17.62 8.83 -1.62
N CYS A 349 16.99 8.76 -2.79
CA CYS A 349 16.42 9.91 -3.49
C CYS A 349 14.89 9.88 -3.55
N GLY A 350 14.25 9.34 -2.50
CA GLY A 350 12.80 9.14 -2.43
C GLY A 350 12.32 8.00 -3.34
N GLY A 351 13.22 7.13 -3.81
CA GLY A 351 12.89 6.00 -4.68
C GLY A 351 12.43 6.36 -6.09
N MET A 352 12.85 7.51 -6.63
CA MET A 352 12.32 7.98 -7.92
C MET A 352 13.34 8.74 -8.76
N PHE A 353 14.02 9.74 -8.20
CA PHE A 353 14.68 10.75 -9.02
C PHE A 353 16.01 10.35 -9.66
N ASN A 354 16.73 9.36 -9.15
CA ASN A 354 18.03 8.92 -9.69
C ASN A 354 17.99 7.43 -10.03
N LEU A 355 18.04 7.13 -11.33
CA LEU A 355 18.04 5.77 -11.85
C LEU A 355 19.38 5.45 -12.52
N ARG A 356 19.93 4.27 -12.23
CA ARG A 356 21.06 3.69 -12.96
C ARG A 356 20.54 2.59 -13.88
N VAL A 357 21.05 2.57 -15.10
CA VAL A 357 20.73 1.58 -16.13
C VAL A 357 22.05 0.98 -16.60
N SER A 358 22.15 -0.35 -16.58
CA SER A 358 23.24 -1.05 -17.25
C SER A 358 22.72 -1.72 -18.52
N LEU A 359 23.45 -1.60 -19.61
CA LEU A 359 23.09 -2.21 -20.89
C LEU A 359 24.31 -2.75 -21.63
N ARG A 360 24.10 -3.74 -22.51
CA ARG A 360 25.14 -4.15 -23.45
C ARG A 360 25.05 -3.28 -24.70
N GLN A 361 25.90 -2.26 -24.77
CA GLN A 361 25.91 -1.37 -25.92
C GLN A 361 26.47 -2.08 -27.15
N ARG A 362 25.64 -2.18 -28.19
CA ARG A 362 25.97 -2.74 -29.51
C ARG A 362 26.14 -1.65 -30.56
N TYR A 363 25.43 -0.53 -30.42
CA TYR A 363 25.47 0.58 -31.37
C TYR A 363 25.66 1.94 -30.67
N PRO A 364 26.38 2.89 -31.28
CA PRO A 364 26.41 4.28 -30.81
C PRO A 364 24.99 4.84 -30.74
N GLY A 365 24.61 5.42 -29.58
CA GLY A 365 23.30 6.04 -29.38
C GLY A 365 22.31 5.24 -28.53
N GLU A 366 22.52 3.94 -28.28
CA GLU A 366 21.60 3.15 -27.42
C GLU A 366 21.48 3.72 -26.00
N ALA A 367 22.57 4.25 -25.44
CA ALA A 367 22.52 4.95 -24.16
C ALA A 367 21.61 6.20 -24.20
N ARG A 368 21.61 6.96 -25.31
CA ARG A 368 20.72 8.12 -25.48
C ARG A 368 19.26 7.68 -25.61
N ASN A 369 19.00 6.58 -26.32
CA ASN A 369 17.66 6.01 -26.44
C ASN A 369 17.13 5.53 -25.08
N ALA A 370 17.97 4.83 -24.29
CA ALA A 370 17.62 4.41 -22.94
C ALA A 370 17.25 5.61 -22.05
N ILE A 371 18.06 6.67 -22.06
CA ILE A 371 17.79 7.90 -21.31
C ILE A 371 16.46 8.52 -21.75
N ALA A 372 16.24 8.70 -23.06
CA ALA A 372 15.01 9.29 -23.58
C ALA A 372 13.77 8.47 -23.24
N ALA A 373 13.87 7.13 -23.31
CA ALA A 373 12.77 6.23 -23.00
C ALA A 373 12.38 6.27 -21.52
N VAL A 374 13.37 6.25 -20.62
CA VAL A 374 13.10 6.33 -19.17
C VAL A 374 12.53 7.70 -18.81
N LEU A 375 13.09 8.80 -19.30
CA LEU A 375 12.59 10.15 -19.02
C LEU A 375 11.22 10.41 -19.63
N GLY A 376 10.87 9.76 -20.73
CA GLY A 376 9.54 9.82 -21.36
C GLY A 376 8.50 8.87 -20.74
N SER A 377 8.90 8.04 -19.78
CA SER A 377 8.01 7.10 -19.10
C SER A 377 7.37 7.71 -17.85
N THR A 378 6.43 6.98 -17.24
CA THR A 378 5.81 7.34 -15.96
C THR A 378 6.69 6.96 -14.74
N ALA A 379 7.97 6.64 -14.96
CA ALA A 379 8.89 6.34 -13.86
C ALA A 379 9.26 7.59 -13.02
N ASP A 380 8.85 8.79 -13.45
CA ASP A 380 9.03 10.07 -12.73
C ASP A 380 10.51 10.38 -12.40
N VAL A 381 11.44 9.83 -13.18
CA VAL A 381 12.88 9.95 -12.96
C VAL A 381 13.38 11.33 -13.41
N LYS A 382 14.31 11.92 -12.65
CA LYS A 382 14.93 13.21 -12.97
C LYS A 382 16.32 13.06 -13.60
N HIS A 383 17.11 12.09 -13.14
CA HIS A 383 18.46 11.82 -13.63
C HIS A 383 18.61 10.33 -13.97
N VAL A 384 19.10 10.05 -15.18
CA VAL A 384 19.37 8.70 -15.67
C VAL A 384 20.86 8.57 -15.96
N PHE A 385 21.49 7.56 -15.34
CA PHE A 385 22.90 7.24 -15.53
C PHE A 385 22.99 5.89 -16.26
N VAL A 386 23.53 5.89 -17.49
CA VAL A 386 23.76 4.65 -18.24
C VAL A 386 25.22 4.25 -18.08
N VAL A 387 25.45 3.01 -17.65
CA VAL A 387 26.79 2.45 -17.35
C VAL A 387 27.09 1.16 -18.09
#